data_AF-A0A7C7GE66-F1
#
_entry.id   AF-A0A7C7GE66-F1
#
_cell.length_a   1.000
_cell.length_b   1.000
_cell.length_c   1.000
_cell.angle_alpha   90.00
_cell.angle_beta   90.00
_cell.angle_gamma   90.00
#
_symmetry.space_group_name_H-M   'P 1'
#
loop_
_entity.id
_entity.type
_entity.pdbx_description
1 polymer ?
#
loop_
_entity_poly.entity_id
_entity_poly.type
_entity_poly.pdbx_seq_one_letter_code
_entity_poly.pdbx_strand_id
1 'polypeptide(L)'
;EFLTPALEYSPIDLTEVVWGGVGPKDSPDLTSPLIVPATEAVYFDADDRVFGVTIEGESRAYSLRIVNAHEIVNYVVGGEPISLMW
;
A
#
# COMPACT_ATOMS: atom_id res chain seq x y z
N GLU A 1 6.26 -4.23 24.07
CA GLU A 1 7.54 -3.53 23.87
C GLU A 1 7.86 -3.55 22.38
N PHE A 2 8.06 -2.38 21.78
CA PHE A 2 8.35 -2.24 20.35
C PHE A 2 9.88 -2.10 20.23
N LEU A 3 10.52 -3.18 19.77
CA LEU A 3 11.95 -3.34 19.45
C LEU A 3 12.92 -3.45 20.64
N THR A 4 13.59 -4.60 20.72
CA THR A 4 14.73 -4.89 21.62
C THR A 4 16.02 -4.30 21.04
N PRO A 5 17.03 -3.90 21.85
CA PRO A 5 18.30 -3.41 21.32
C PRO A 5 18.98 -4.50 20.49
N ALA A 6 19.40 -4.17 19.27
CA ALA A 6 20.24 -5.03 18.45
C ALA A 6 21.61 -5.16 19.14
N LEU A 7 21.78 -6.21 19.93
CA LEU A 7 23.09 -6.62 20.43
C LEU A 7 23.71 -7.55 19.38
N GLU A 8 24.94 -7.21 18.99
CA GLU A 8 25.83 -7.84 18.00
C GLU A 8 25.64 -7.45 16.51
N TYR A 9 26.38 -6.38 16.15
CA TYR A 9 26.91 -6.01 14.83
C TYR A 9 26.00 -6.24 13.62
N SER A 10 25.13 -5.26 13.34
CA SER A 10 24.61 -5.09 11.98
C SER A 10 25.79 -4.85 11.02
N PRO A 11 25.93 -5.60 9.91
CA PRO A 11 26.99 -5.39 8.91
C PRO A 11 26.78 -4.13 8.06
N ILE A 12 25.76 -3.33 8.37
CA ILE A 12 25.43 -2.10 7.66
C ILE A 12 26.36 -0.99 8.16
N ASP A 13 27.15 -0.42 7.25
CA ASP A 13 27.84 0.84 7.51
C ASP A 13 26.79 1.97 7.54
N LEU A 14 26.62 2.60 8.70
CA LEU A 14 25.63 3.68 8.86
C LEU A 14 25.95 4.91 7.99
N THR A 15 27.19 5.05 7.50
CA THR A 15 27.57 6.12 6.57
C THR A 15 27.05 5.90 5.14
N GLU A 16 26.64 4.66 4.81
CA GLU A 16 26.00 4.32 3.53
C GLU A 16 24.48 4.49 3.56
N VAL A 17 23.90 4.69 4.75
CA VAL A 17 22.45 4.95 4.89
C VAL A 17 22.16 6.38 4.42
N VAL A 18 21.54 6.48 3.25
CA VAL A 18 21.12 7.74 2.64
C VAL A 18 19.61 7.84 2.56
N TRP A 19 19.09 9.07 2.62
CA TRP A 19 17.67 9.33 2.46
C TRP A 19 17.26 9.15 0.99
N GLY A 20 16.15 8.45 0.74
CA GLY A 20 15.61 8.21 -0.60
C GLY A 20 15.02 9.43 -1.29
N GLY A 21 14.99 10.59 -0.62
CA GLY A 21 14.54 11.87 -1.20
C GLY A 21 13.05 12.15 -1.08
N VAL A 22 12.25 11.26 -0.50
CA VAL A 22 10.81 11.47 -0.28
C VAL A 22 10.60 12.44 0.88
N GLY A 23 9.82 13.51 0.74
CA GLY A 23 9.51 14.42 1.83
C GLY A 23 8.48 13.83 2.80
N PRO A 24 8.40 14.32 4.05
CA PRO A 24 7.27 14.00 4.92
C PRO A 24 5.96 14.35 4.24
N LYS A 25 5.04 13.38 4.13
CA LYS A 25 3.70 13.50 3.48
C LYS A 25 3.68 13.48 1.94
N ASP A 26 4.80 13.19 1.28
CA ASP A 26 4.83 13.10 -0.18
C ASP A 26 4.15 11.82 -0.72
N SER A 27 4.02 10.78 0.11
CA SER A 27 3.20 9.58 -0.14
C SER A 27 2.03 9.55 0.87
N PRO A 28 0.92 10.27 0.64
CA PRO A 28 -0.22 10.26 1.56
C PRO A 28 -0.96 8.92 1.48
N ASP A 29 -1.42 8.41 2.61
CA ASP A 29 -2.20 7.18 2.67
C ASP A 29 -3.58 7.33 2.01
N LEU A 30 -4.09 6.23 1.42
CA LEU A 30 -5.48 6.14 1.00
C LEU A 30 -6.32 5.55 2.11
N THR A 31 -7.01 6.41 2.85
CA THR A 31 -7.97 5.99 3.88
C THR A 31 -9.40 6.08 3.35
N SER A 32 -10.11 4.95 3.32
CA SER A 32 -11.48 4.84 2.82
C SER A 32 -11.70 5.47 1.44
N PRO A 33 -10.88 5.13 0.42
CA PRO A 33 -11.01 5.73 -0.90
C PRO A 33 -12.38 5.43 -1.53
N LEU A 34 -12.79 6.29 -2.47
CA LEU A 34 -13.94 6.01 -3.32
C LEU A 34 -13.66 4.75 -4.15
N ILE A 35 -14.55 3.76 -4.04
CA ILE A 35 -14.52 2.55 -4.85
C ILE A 35 -15.55 2.69 -5.96
N VAL A 36 -15.10 2.51 -7.20
CA VAL A 36 -15.96 2.55 -8.40
C VAL A 36 -16.17 1.14 -8.95
N PRO A 37 -17.32 0.86 -9.60
CA PRO A 37 -17.50 -0.35 -10.39
C PRO A 37 -16.43 -0.48 -11.49
N ALA A 38 -16.05 -1.71 -11.85
CA ALA A 38 -15.08 -1.95 -12.92
C ALA A 38 -15.48 -1.30 -14.26
N THR A 39 -16.79 -1.20 -14.54
CA THR A 39 -17.34 -0.57 -15.74
C THR A 39 -17.17 0.96 -15.76
N GLU A 40 -16.93 1.59 -14.62
CA GLU A 40 -16.70 3.04 -14.49
C GLU A 40 -15.21 3.39 -14.38
N ALA A 41 -14.35 2.39 -14.20
CA ALA A 41 -12.90 2.56 -14.05
C ALA A 41 -12.19 2.77 -15.41
N VAL A 42 -12.62 3.79 -16.18
CA VAL A 42 -12.16 4.09 -17.55
C VAL A 42 -10.69 4.54 -17.67
N TYR A 43 -9.97 4.59 -16.55
CA TYR A 43 -8.54 4.94 -16.48
C TYR A 43 -7.61 3.71 -16.47
N PHE A 44 -8.17 2.49 -16.55
CA PHE A 44 -7.43 1.24 -16.68
C PHE A 44 -7.22 0.87 -18.14
N ASP A 45 -6.00 0.46 -18.46
CA ASP A 45 -5.72 -0.32 -19.66
C ASP A 45 -6.00 -1.82 -19.42
N ALA A 46 -6.14 -2.60 -20.50
CA ALA A 46 -6.52 -4.02 -20.39
C ALA A 46 -5.45 -4.88 -19.68
N ASP A 47 -4.20 -4.44 -19.66
CA ASP A 47 -3.03 -5.09 -19.06
C ASP A 47 -2.57 -4.43 -17.75
N ASP A 48 -3.28 -3.39 -17.28
CA ASP A 48 -2.98 -2.76 -16.00
C ASP A 48 -3.14 -3.77 -14.86
N ARG A 49 -2.16 -3.74 -13.94
CA ARG A 49 -2.11 -4.67 -12.82
C ARG A 49 -2.93 -4.16 -11.64
N VAL A 50 -3.53 -5.11 -10.92
CA VAL A 50 -4.27 -4.85 -9.68
C VAL A 50 -3.84 -5.81 -8.59
N PHE A 51 -4.03 -5.40 -7.34
CA PHE A 51 -4.15 -6.31 -6.21
C PHE A 51 -5.60 -6.73 -6.08
N GLY A 52 -5.88 -8.01 -6.28
CA GLY A 52 -7.19 -8.60 -6.01
C GLY A 52 -7.29 -9.01 -4.54
N VAL A 53 -8.33 -8.57 -3.86
CA VAL A 53 -8.64 -8.96 -2.48
C VAL A 53 -10.06 -9.52 -2.45
N THR A 54 -10.25 -10.66 -1.80
CA THR A 54 -11.58 -11.23 -1.56
C THR A 54 -11.67 -11.68 -0.11
N ILE A 55 -12.64 -11.12 0.63
CA ILE A 55 -12.93 -11.45 2.03
C ILE A 55 -14.44 -11.56 2.17
N GLU A 56 -14.94 -12.62 2.82
CA GLU A 56 -16.38 -12.87 3.01
C GLU A 56 -17.24 -12.70 1.74
N GLY A 57 -16.70 -13.09 0.58
CA GLY A 57 -17.40 -13.00 -0.72
C GLY A 57 -17.43 -11.60 -1.35
N GLU A 58 -16.92 -10.57 -0.67
CA GLU A 58 -16.70 -9.25 -1.26
C GLU A 58 -15.34 -9.21 -1.95
N SER A 59 -15.33 -9.00 -3.26
CA SER A 59 -14.11 -8.85 -4.06
C SER A 59 -13.85 -7.39 -4.42
N ARG A 60 -12.60 -6.96 -4.25
CA ARG A 60 -12.09 -5.64 -4.62
C ARG A 60 -10.82 -5.77 -5.45
N ALA A 61 -10.59 -4.80 -6.33
CA ALA A 61 -9.38 -4.67 -7.13
C ALA A 61 -8.77 -3.28 -6.88
N TYR A 62 -7.54 -3.25 -6.37
CA TYR A 62 -6.80 -2.02 -6.11
C TYR A 62 -5.74 -1.82 -7.20
N SER A 63 -5.77 -0.69 -7.91
CA SER A 63 -4.81 -0.38 -8.99
C SER A 63 -3.38 -0.36 -8.46
N LEU A 64 -2.48 -1.15 -9.05
CA LEU A 64 -1.06 -1.10 -8.69
C LEU A 64 -0.49 0.31 -8.89
N ARG A 65 -0.86 0.98 -10.00
CA ARG A 65 -0.38 2.33 -10.32
C ARG A 65 -0.77 3.38 -9.27
N ILE A 66 -2.00 3.30 -8.76
CA ILE A 66 -2.48 4.23 -7.72
C ILE A 66 -1.85 3.86 -6.38
N VAL A 67 -1.90 2.59 -5.98
CA VAL A 67 -1.33 2.14 -4.70
C VAL A 67 0.17 2.45 -4.62
N ASN A 68 0.92 2.32 -5.71
CA ASN A 68 2.35 2.60 -5.75
C ASN A 68 2.71 4.07 -5.40
N ALA A 69 1.81 5.03 -5.65
CA ALA A 69 2.02 6.43 -5.27
C ALA A 69 1.60 6.74 -3.83
N HIS A 70 0.74 5.90 -3.25
CA HIS A 70 0.16 6.11 -1.92
C HIS A 70 0.73 5.15 -0.86
N GLU A 71 1.43 4.10 -1.29
CA GLU A 71 2.11 3.03 -0.55
C GLU A 71 1.20 2.19 0.38
N ILE A 72 0.07 2.73 0.81
CA ILE A 72 -0.87 2.08 1.70
C ILE A 72 -2.33 2.43 1.36
N VAL A 73 -3.21 1.42 1.46
CA VAL A 73 -4.66 1.58 1.42
C VAL A 73 -5.26 0.97 2.67
N ASN A 74 -6.00 1.79 3.44
CA ASN A 74 -6.79 1.34 4.57
C ASN A 74 -8.26 1.28 4.16
N TYR A 75 -8.86 0.08 4.25
CA TYR A 75 -10.24 -0.15 3.83
C TYR A 75 -10.91 -1.25 4.64
N VAL A 76 -12.22 -1.45 4.44
CA VAL A 76 -12.99 -2.57 4.99
C VAL A 76 -13.51 -3.41 3.84
N VAL A 77 -13.11 -4.68 3.75
CA VAL A 77 -13.58 -5.63 2.72
C VAL A 77 -14.29 -6.78 3.41
N GLY A 78 -15.55 -7.06 3.05
CA GLY A 78 -16.31 -8.16 3.65
C GLY A 78 -16.57 -7.94 5.15
N GLY A 79 -16.53 -6.69 5.61
CA GLY A 79 -16.62 -6.35 7.04
C GLY A 79 -15.29 -6.42 7.81
N GLU A 80 -14.21 -6.90 7.20
CA GLU A 80 -12.88 -6.97 7.83
C GLU A 80 -12.04 -5.72 7.50
N PRO A 81 -11.52 -5.00 8.50
CA PRO A 81 -10.57 -3.92 8.26
C PRO A 81 -9.23 -4.45 7.77
N ILE A 82 -8.72 -3.88 6.69
CA ILE A 82 -7.44 -4.25 6.09
C ILE A 82 -6.54 -3.02 5.88
N SER A 83 -5.24 -3.29 5.90
CA SER A 83 -4.21 -2.40 5.35
C SER A 83 -3.47 -3.15 4.24
N LEU A 84 -3.59 -2.67 3.01
CA LEU A 84 -2.84 -3.15 1.86
C LEU A 84 -1.61 -2.28 1.68
N MET A 85 -0.41 -2.87 1.64
CA MET A 85 0.87 -2.15 1.52
C MET A 85 1.63 -2.61 0.27
N TRP A 86 2.40 -1.71 -0.36
CA TRP A 86 3.24 -1.98 -1.54
C TRP A 86 4.63 -1.37 -1.39
#